data_AF-A0A2E6Z3U2-F1
#
_entry.id   AF-A0A2E6Z3U2-F1
#
_cell.length_a   1.000
_cell.length_b   1.000
_cell.length_c   1.000
_cell.angle_alpha   90.00
_cell.angle_beta   90.00
_cell.angle_gamma   90.00
#
_symmetry.space_group_name_H-M   'P 1'
#
loop_
_entity.id
_entity.type
_entity.pdbx_description
1 polymer ?
#
loop_
_entity_poly.entity_id
_entity_poly.type
_entity_poly.pdbx_seq_one_letter_code
_entity_poly.pdbx_strand_id
1 'polypeptide(L)'
;MRGLRFGHDEKKLSNIENYETESSFKEEEKIALRFAEGMSKTPVEVDEILFSKLKKFYSDNQIVEIATIISFQNFNAKFNAAMKTDSNEFCSLDT
;
A
#
# COMPACT_ATOMS: atom_id res chain seq x y z
N MET A 1 -10.68 -2.68 -9.86
CA MET A 1 -9.45 -2.28 -9.14
C MET A 1 -8.52 -1.49 -10.06
N ARG A 2 -7.85 -0.39 -9.61
CA ARG A 2 -6.97 0.41 -10.49
C ARG A 2 -5.71 -0.33 -10.95
N GLY A 3 -5.17 -1.27 -10.16
CA GLY A 3 -3.98 -2.06 -10.51
C GLY A 3 -4.11 -2.86 -11.82
N LEU A 4 -5.29 -3.44 -12.08
CA LEU A 4 -5.58 -4.16 -13.34
C LEU A 4 -5.51 -3.25 -14.56
N ARG A 5 -5.87 -1.96 -14.43
CA ARG A 5 -5.79 -1.00 -15.53
C ARG A 5 -4.34 -0.65 -15.91
N PHE A 6 -3.39 -0.87 -15.00
CA PHE A 6 -1.96 -0.69 -15.24
C PHE A 6 -1.25 -1.99 -15.66
N GLY A 7 -2.01 -3.06 -15.94
CA GLY A 7 -1.46 -4.33 -16.44
C GLY A 7 -0.85 -5.23 -15.36
N HIS A 8 -1.17 -5.00 -14.09
CA HIS A 8 -0.78 -5.92 -13.02
C HIS A 8 -1.59 -7.23 -13.10
N ASP A 9 -0.93 -8.34 -12.83
CA ASP A 9 -1.52 -9.67 -12.80
C ASP A 9 -2.63 -9.76 -11.72
N GLU A 10 -3.80 -10.23 -12.13
CA GLU A 10 -4.98 -10.33 -11.26
C GLU A 10 -4.77 -11.27 -10.07
N LYS A 11 -4.08 -12.39 -10.28
CA LYS A 11 -3.78 -13.36 -9.21
C LYS A 11 -2.77 -12.78 -8.21
N LYS A 12 -1.82 -11.98 -8.69
CA LYS A 12 -0.90 -11.26 -7.81
C LYS A 12 -1.68 -10.27 -6.93
N LEU A 13 -2.60 -9.51 -7.51
CA LEU A 13 -3.41 -8.54 -6.78
C LEU A 13 -4.38 -9.19 -5.79
N SER A 14 -4.94 -10.37 -6.10
CA SER A 14 -5.81 -11.09 -5.17
C SER A 14 -5.06 -11.63 -3.94
N ASN A 15 -3.74 -11.80 -4.04
CA ASN A 15 -2.89 -12.30 -2.95
C ASN A 15 -2.12 -11.18 -2.23
N ILE A 16 -2.54 -9.92 -2.39
CA ILE A 16 -1.82 -8.77 -1.83
C ILE A 16 -1.73 -8.80 -0.31
N GLU A 17 -2.67 -9.44 0.39
CA GLU A 17 -2.62 -9.62 1.85
C GLU A 17 -1.46 -10.53 2.29
N ASN A 18 -1.00 -11.42 1.41
CA ASN A 18 0.09 -12.36 1.67
C ASN A 18 1.40 -11.95 0.99
N TYR A 19 1.54 -10.67 0.62
CA TYR A 19 2.66 -10.17 -0.18
C TYR A 19 4.04 -10.47 0.44
N GLU A 20 4.14 -10.58 1.77
CA GLU A 20 5.40 -10.88 2.44
C GLU A 20 5.96 -12.26 2.05
N THR A 21 5.08 -13.27 1.99
CA THR A 21 5.44 -14.67 1.74
C THR A 21 5.31 -15.08 0.28
N GLU A 22 4.53 -14.34 -0.50
CA GLU A 22 4.33 -14.60 -1.93
C GLU A 22 5.59 -14.32 -2.75
N SER A 23 5.93 -15.26 -3.65
CA SER A 23 7.08 -15.15 -4.55
C SER A 23 6.82 -14.26 -5.77
N SER A 24 5.54 -13.95 -6.03
CA SER A 24 5.11 -13.07 -7.12
C SER A 24 5.44 -11.59 -6.87
N PHE A 25 5.75 -11.22 -5.62
CA PHE A 25 6.23 -9.90 -5.23
C PHE A 25 7.75 -9.88 -5.15
N LYS A 26 8.35 -8.90 -5.80
CA LYS A 26 9.78 -8.63 -5.68
C LYS A 26 10.08 -7.92 -4.37
N GLU A 27 11.33 -7.99 -3.93
CA GLU A 27 11.75 -7.39 -2.66
C GLU A 27 11.47 -5.88 -2.58
N GLU A 28 11.65 -5.13 -3.67
CA GLU A 28 11.31 -3.70 -3.70
C GLU A 28 9.81 -3.46 -3.47
N GLU A 29 8.95 -4.30 -4.07
CA GLU A 29 7.49 -4.20 -3.92
C GLU A 29 7.07 -4.54 -2.50
N LYS A 30 7.66 -5.57 -1.90
CA LYS A 30 7.41 -5.94 -0.50
C LYS A 30 7.80 -4.81 0.46
N ILE A 31 8.93 -4.16 0.21
CA ILE A 31 9.37 -3.02 1.02
C ILE A 31 8.43 -1.83 0.88
N ALA A 32 7.96 -1.52 -0.34
CA ALA A 32 6.98 -0.47 -0.56
C ALA A 32 5.62 -0.77 0.14
N LEU A 33 5.17 -2.02 0.08
CA LEU A 33 3.94 -2.46 0.75
C LEU A 33 4.05 -2.39 2.28
N ARG A 34 5.16 -2.84 2.86
CA ARG A 34 5.41 -2.73 4.31
C ARG A 34 5.45 -1.28 4.78
N PHE A 35 6.00 -0.38 3.96
CA PHE A 35 5.96 1.05 4.23
C PHE A 35 4.55 1.64 4.15
N ALA A 36 3.74 1.19 3.19
CA ALA A 36 2.32 1.57 3.11
C ALA A 36 1.54 1.11 4.35
N GLU A 37 1.77 -0.11 4.83
CA GLU A 37 1.16 -0.60 6.08
C GLU A 37 1.58 0.24 7.28
N GLY A 38 2.89 0.45 7.47
CA GLY A 38 3.44 1.25 8.58
C GLY A 38 2.91 2.68 8.60
N MET A 39 2.81 3.33 7.44
CA MET A 39 2.23 4.68 7.29
C MET A 39 0.72 4.74 7.54
N SER A 40 0.01 3.62 7.43
CA SER A 40 -1.45 3.57 7.58
C SER A 40 -1.90 3.25 9.01
N LYS A 41 -0.99 2.76 9.86
CA LYS A 41 -1.24 2.58 11.29
C LYS A 41 -1.37 3.92 12.02
N THR A 42 -2.09 3.90 13.14
CA THR A 42 -2.21 5.03 14.07
C THR A 42 -1.88 4.53 15.49
N PRO A 43 -0.71 4.89 16.07
CA PRO A 43 0.31 5.77 15.51
C PRO A 43 1.03 5.16 14.29
N VAL A 44 1.71 6.01 13.51
CA VAL A 44 2.53 5.57 12.36
C VAL A 44 3.67 4.68 12.86
N GLU A 45 3.88 3.54 12.21
CA GLU A 45 4.92 2.57 12.53
C GLU A 45 5.89 2.41 11.36
N VAL A 46 6.80 3.37 11.20
CA VAL A 46 7.91 3.27 10.24
C VAL A 46 9.21 3.48 10.99
N ASP A 47 9.93 2.38 11.24
CA ASP A 47 11.23 2.42 11.91
C ASP A 47 12.38 2.79 10.94
N GLU A 48 13.54 3.11 11.52
CA GLU A 48 14.73 3.47 10.75
C GLU A 48 15.23 2.32 9.86
N ILE A 49 14.99 1.07 10.25
CA ILE A 49 15.41 -0.13 9.52
C ILE A 49 14.61 -0.24 8.21
N LEU A 50 13.30 -0.08 8.29
CA LEU A 50 12.39 -0.06 7.15
C LEU A 50 12.71 1.12 6.23
N PHE A 51 12.85 2.32 6.79
CA PHE A 51 13.17 3.51 6.00
C PHE A 51 14.53 3.38 5.29
N SER A 52 15.52 2.78 5.95
CA SER A 52 16.83 2.49 5.34
C SER A 52 16.73 1.44 4.24
N LYS A 53 15.82 0.45 4.34
CA LYS A 53 15.56 -0.51 3.25
C LYS A 53 14.87 0.17 2.07
N LEU A 54 13.96 1.12 2.28
CA LEU A 54 13.36 1.90 1.18
C LEU A 54 14.43 2.60 0.35
N LYS A 55 15.38 3.27 1.02
CA LYS A 55 16.48 3.99 0.36
C LYS A 55 17.43 3.10 -0.45
N LYS A 56 17.37 1.77 -0.29
CA LYS A 56 18.12 0.83 -1.14
C LYS A 56 17.46 0.60 -2.50
N PHE A 57 16.14 0.75 -2.59
CA PHE A 57 15.35 0.47 -3.79
C PHE A 57 14.81 1.72 -4.48
N TYR A 58 14.62 2.80 -3.73
CA TYR A 58 14.00 4.03 -4.19
C TYR A 58 14.86 5.24 -3.83
N SER A 59 14.95 6.18 -4.76
CA SER A 59 15.51 7.51 -4.48
C SER A 59 14.62 8.31 -3.54
N ASP A 60 15.17 9.35 -2.91
CA ASP A 60 14.40 10.22 -2.00
C ASP A 60 13.15 10.81 -2.67
N ASN A 61 13.24 11.20 -3.96
CA ASN A 61 12.09 11.68 -4.72
C ASN A 61 11.01 10.61 -4.90
N GLN A 62 11.40 9.38 -5.23
CA GLN A 62 10.46 8.26 -5.34
C GLN A 62 9.81 7.91 -4.00
N ILE A 63 10.56 7.99 -2.90
CA ILE A 63 10.01 7.78 -1.55
C ILE A 63 8.96 8.84 -1.22
N VAL A 64 9.22 10.12 -1.56
CA VAL A 64 8.24 11.21 -1.40
C VAL A 64 6.98 10.95 -2.23
N GLU A 65 7.12 10.51 -3.48
CA GLU A 65 5.98 10.17 -4.34
C GLU A 65 5.14 9.02 -3.74
N ILE A 66 5.80 7.94 -3.30
CA ILE A 66 5.15 6.80 -2.64
C ILE A 66 4.39 7.26 -1.39
N ALA A 67 5.06 8.01 -0.50
CA ALA A 67 4.46 8.53 0.73
C ALA A 67 3.28 9.47 0.45
N THR A 68 3.34 10.25 -0.62
CA THR A 68 2.26 11.14 -1.05
C THR A 68 1.02 10.34 -1.46
N ILE A 69 1.20 9.29 -2.26
CA ILE A 69 0.09 8.42 -2.69
C ILE A 69 -0.54 7.73 -1.47
N ILE A 70 0.27 7.16 -0.58
CA ILE A 70 -0.22 6.51 0.65
C ILE A 70 -1.02 7.50 1.50
N SER A 71 -0.47 8.69 1.74
CA SER A 71 -1.12 9.73 2.53
C SER A 71 -2.47 10.15 1.95
N PHE A 72 -2.55 10.28 0.62
CA PHE A 72 -3.80 10.60 -0.07
C PHE A 72 -4.85 9.48 0.08
N GLN A 73 -4.44 8.20 0.02
CA GLN A 73 -5.36 7.09 0.29
C GLN A 73 -5.83 7.06 1.75
N ASN A 74 -4.95 7.33 2.71
CA ASN A 74 -5.31 7.40 4.11
C ASN A 74 -6.27 8.56 4.41
N PHE A 75 -6.08 9.69 3.74
CA PHE A 75 -7.06 10.79 3.76
C PHE A 75 -8.41 10.34 3.22
N ASN A 76 -8.45 9.72 2.03
CA ASN A 76 -9.70 9.27 1.42
C ASN A 76 -10.41 8.23 2.29
N ALA A 77 -9.69 7.29 2.89
CA ALA A 77 -10.25 6.29 3.79
C ALA A 77 -10.92 6.94 5.00
N LYS A 78 -10.25 7.89 5.65
CA LYS A 78 -10.80 8.63 6.80
C LYS A 78 -11.98 9.51 6.40
N PHE A 79 -11.88 10.20 5.26
CA PHE A 79 -12.95 11.04 4.73
C PHE A 79 -14.20 10.21 4.42
N ASN A 80 -14.05 9.10 3.69
CA ASN A 80 -15.17 8.21 3.35
C ASN A 80 -15.81 7.60 4.60
N ALA A 81 -15.01 7.19 5.58
CA ALA A 81 -15.52 6.67 6.85
C ALA A 81 -16.34 7.73 7.61
N ALA A 82 -15.85 8.98 7.68
CA ALA A 82 -16.54 10.08 8.34
C ALA A 82 -17.87 10.44 7.64
N MET A 83 -17.89 10.36 6.31
CA MET A 83 -19.07 10.66 5.49
C MET A 83 -20.05 9.49 5.37
N LYS A 84 -19.73 8.31 5.94
CA LYS A 84 -20.50 7.07 5.80
C LYS A 84 -20.77 6.71 4.33
N THR A 85 -19.78 6.93 3.48
CA THR A 85 -19.87 6.60 2.07
C THR A 85 -19.96 5.08 1.91
N ASP A 86 -20.98 4.59 1.22
CA ASP A 86 -21.14 3.17 0.93
C ASP A 86 -20.00 2.64 0.05
N SER A 87 -19.64 1.36 0.23
CA SER A 87 -18.52 0.72 -0.46
C SER A 87 -18.76 0.50 -1.96
N ASN A 88 -19.96 0.80 -2.47
CA ASN A 88 -20.36 0.67 -3.87
C ASN A 88 -19.82 -0.60 -4.56
N GLU A 89 -19.85 -1.74 -3.87
CA GLU A 89 -19.40 -3.06 -4.35
C GLU A 89 -17.91 -3.14 -4.78
N PHE A 90 -17.06 -2.18 -4.36
CA PHE A 90 -15.64 -2.14 -4.76
C PHE A 90 -14.69 -2.95 -3.87
N CYS A 91 -15.15 -3.44 -2.71
CA CYS A 91 -14.33 -4.21 -1.76
C CYS A 91 -14.92 -5.61 -1.60
N SER A 92 -14.24 -6.61 -2.15
CA SER A 92 -14.60 -8.03 -2.09
C SER A 92 -13.61 -8.83 -1.23
N LEU A 93 -13.00 -8.18 -0.23
CA LEU A 93 -12.18 -8.86 0.76
C LEU A 93 -13.11 -9.25 1.90
N ASP A 94 -13.44 -10.54 1.96
CA ASP A 94 -14.24 -11.10 3.04
C ASP A 94 -13.48 -10.88 4.36
N THR A 95 -14.11 -10.16 5.30
CA THR A 95 -13.61 -9.91 6.66
C THR A 95 -13.60 -11.16 7.52
#